data_AF-A0AAN4Q5H0-F1
#
_entry.id   AF-A0AAN4Q5H0-F1
#
_cell.length_a   1.000
_cell.length_b   1.000
_cell.length_c   1.000
_cell.angle_alpha   90.00
_cell.angle_beta   90.00
_cell.angle_gamma   90.00
#
_symmetry.space_group_name_H-M   'P 1'
#
loop_
_entity.id
_entity.type
_entity.pdbx_description
1 polymer ?
#
loop_
_entity_poly.entity_id
_entity_poly.type
_entity_poly.pdbx_seq_one_letter_code
_entity_poly.pdbx_strand_id
1 'polypeptide(L)'
;MGAAFALAADVLDAEILEAERLNRLLRERLAGIEGLCINGSPTQRIAHTLSFTFGNNDLDLPALGETLAFSSTSACNSAKNVPSHVLLALGLSPQAASQTIRLSLGRFTREQDIERAAESIRACLIQPAFWAVAQSR
;
A
#
# COMPACT_ATOMS: atom_id res chain seq x y z
N MET A 1 6.50 1.43 -31.84
CA MET A 1 5.62 0.75 -30.87
C MET A 1 5.56 -0.76 -31.07
N GLY A 2 5.45 -1.31 -32.29
CA GLY A 2 5.38 -2.77 -32.51
C GLY A 2 6.53 -3.61 -31.89
N ALA A 3 7.79 -3.20 -32.06
CA ALA A 3 8.93 -3.90 -31.45
C ALA A 3 8.92 -3.88 -29.92
N ALA A 4 8.44 -2.80 -29.30
CA ALA A 4 8.32 -2.71 -27.84
C ALA A 4 7.21 -3.63 -27.31
N PHE A 5 6.08 -3.76 -28.03
CA PHE A 5 5.03 -4.70 -27.68
C PHE A 5 5.46 -6.16 -27.83
N ALA A 6 6.23 -6.49 -28.87
CA ALA A 6 6.79 -7.82 -29.05
C ALA A 6 7.71 -8.21 -27.89
N LEU A 7 8.66 -7.34 -27.55
CA LEU A 7 9.57 -7.55 -26.41
C LEU A 7 8.82 -7.64 -25.07
N ALA A 8 7.77 -6.84 -24.88
CA ALA A 8 6.95 -6.92 -23.68
C ALA A 8 6.22 -8.27 -23.60
N ALA A 9 5.67 -8.76 -24.71
CA ALA A 9 4.99 -10.05 -24.76
C ALA A 9 5.93 -11.21 -24.37
N ASP A 10 7.20 -11.15 -24.76
CA ASP A 10 8.19 -12.19 -24.45
C ASP A 10 8.48 -12.33 -22.94
N VAL A 11 8.29 -11.26 -22.16
CA VAL A 11 8.63 -11.23 -20.72
C VAL A 11 7.41 -11.06 -19.80
N LEU A 12 6.25 -10.73 -20.36
CA LEU A 12 5.05 -10.32 -19.61
C LEU A 12 4.65 -11.34 -18.56
N ASP A 13 4.55 -12.62 -18.94
CA ASP A 13 4.10 -13.67 -18.02
C ASP A 13 5.07 -13.85 -16.84
N ALA A 14 6.38 -13.82 -17.11
CA ALA A 14 7.40 -13.92 -16.07
C ALA A 14 7.39 -12.69 -15.13
N GLU A 15 7.19 -11.49 -15.68
CA GLU A 15 7.08 -10.26 -14.89
C GLU A 15 5.79 -10.22 -14.05
N ILE A 16 4.67 -10.73 -14.56
CA ILE A 16 3.43 -10.88 -13.80
C ILE A 16 3.64 -11.86 -12.64
N LEU A 17 4.23 -13.03 -12.88
CA LEU A 17 4.49 -14.02 -11.85
C LEU A 17 5.39 -13.48 -10.73
N GLU A 18 6.46 -12.76 -11.09
CA GLU A 18 7.33 -12.15 -10.08
C GLU A 18 6.60 -11.03 -9.30
N ALA A 19 5.81 -10.20 -9.99
CA ALA A 19 4.99 -9.19 -9.33
C ALA A 19 3.98 -9.82 -8.37
N GLU A 20 3.34 -10.93 -8.72
CA GLU A 20 2.44 -11.68 -7.84
C GLU A 20 3.17 -12.26 -6.61
N ARG A 21 4.38 -12.79 -6.81
CA ARG A 21 5.21 -13.31 -5.73
C ARG A 21 5.59 -12.21 -4.73
N LEU A 22 6.09 -11.08 -5.22
CA LEU A 22 6.46 -9.92 -4.40
C LEU A 22 5.24 -9.28 -3.73
N ASN A 23 4.09 -9.23 -4.42
CA ASN A 23 2.82 -8.78 -3.87
C ASN A 23 2.40 -9.63 -2.68
N ARG A 24 2.47 -10.96 -2.83
CA ARG A 24 2.15 -11.90 -1.75
C ARG A 24 3.10 -11.73 -0.58
N LEU A 25 4.40 -11.63 -0.84
CA LEU A 25 5.39 -11.40 0.21
C LEU A 25 5.10 -10.11 1.00
N LEU A 26 4.76 -9.00 0.32
CA LEU A 26 4.43 -7.75 1.02
C LEU A 26 3.21 -7.92 1.92
N ARG A 27 2.17 -8.65 1.47
CA ARG A 27 1.00 -8.93 2.31
C ARG A 27 1.34 -9.78 3.52
N GLU A 28 2.17 -10.81 3.33
CA GLU A 28 2.65 -11.66 4.42
C GLU A 28 3.45 -10.85 5.43
N ARG A 29 4.32 -9.95 4.96
CA ARG A 29 5.11 -9.07 5.83
C ARG A 29 4.30 -8.01 6.55
N LEU A 30 3.14 -7.62 6.02
CA LEU A 30 2.21 -6.71 6.68
C LEU A 30 1.11 -7.43 7.48
N ALA A 31 1.06 -8.76 7.44
CA ALA A 31 0.09 -9.53 8.20
C ALA A 31 0.25 -9.28 9.72
N GLY A 32 -0.87 -9.31 10.44
CA GLY A 32 -0.89 -9.07 11.88
C GLY A 32 -0.81 -7.59 12.30
N ILE A 33 -0.74 -6.64 11.36
CA ILE A 33 -0.99 -5.23 11.68
C ILE A 33 -2.49 -5.08 11.99
N GLU A 34 -2.82 -4.68 13.21
CA GLU A 34 -4.19 -4.46 13.64
C GLU A 34 -4.86 -3.36 12.80
N GLY A 35 -6.12 -3.57 12.41
CA GLY A 35 -6.87 -2.59 11.61
C GLY A 35 -6.41 -2.42 10.17
N LEU A 36 -5.41 -3.18 9.68
CA LEU A 36 -4.98 -3.13 8.30
C LEU A 36 -5.99 -3.83 7.37
N CYS A 37 -6.51 -3.08 6.40
CA CYS A 37 -7.40 -3.57 5.36
C CYS A 37 -6.74 -3.49 3.98
N ILE A 38 -6.93 -4.51 3.15
CA ILE A 38 -6.51 -4.49 1.74
C ILE A 38 -7.71 -4.12 0.88
N ASN A 39 -7.59 -3.03 0.10
CA ASN A 39 -8.66 -2.56 -0.77
C ASN A 39 -8.68 -3.31 -2.11
N GLY A 40 -9.88 -3.35 -2.71
CA GLY A 40 -10.16 -3.98 -4.00
C GLY A 40 -10.39 -5.48 -3.90
N SER A 41 -10.56 -6.13 -5.05
CA SER A 41 -10.86 -7.57 -5.10
C SER A 41 -9.67 -8.41 -4.60
N PRO A 42 -9.93 -9.49 -3.84
CA PRO A 42 -8.89 -10.44 -3.44
C PRO A 42 -8.34 -11.24 -4.64
N THR A 43 -9.18 -11.51 -5.65
CA THR A 43 -8.84 -12.40 -6.78
C THR A 43 -8.73 -11.69 -8.13
N GLN A 44 -9.45 -10.58 -8.33
CA GLN A 44 -9.46 -9.84 -9.59
C GLN A 44 -8.71 -8.51 -9.44
N ARG A 45 -7.38 -8.58 -9.49
CA ARG A 45 -6.53 -7.41 -9.31
C ARG A 45 -5.30 -7.47 -10.19
N ILE A 46 -4.74 -6.29 -10.43
CA ILE A 46 -3.46 -6.16 -11.11
C ILE A 46 -2.34 -6.54 -10.15
N ALA A 47 -1.49 -7.49 -10.56
CA ALA A 47 -0.45 -8.10 -9.73
C ALA A 47 0.50 -7.08 -9.08
N HIS A 48 0.83 -6.00 -9.79
CA HIS A 48 1.81 -5.02 -9.33
C HIS A 48 1.25 -3.96 -8.38
N THR A 49 -0.05 -3.93 -8.07
CA THR A 49 -0.63 -2.85 -7.25
C THR A 49 -1.28 -3.36 -5.97
N LEU A 50 -0.95 -2.70 -4.86
CA LEU A 50 -1.54 -2.92 -3.55
C LEU A 50 -2.06 -1.61 -2.98
N SER A 51 -3.28 -1.64 -2.45
CA SER A 51 -3.88 -0.51 -1.74
C SER A 51 -4.26 -0.97 -0.34
N PHE A 52 -3.75 -0.25 0.65
CA PHE A 52 -3.85 -0.58 2.06
C PHE A 52 -4.50 0.57 2.81
N THR A 53 -5.50 0.28 3.62
CA THR A 53 -6.11 1.24 4.55
C THR A 53 -5.73 0.85 5.96
N PHE A 54 -5.18 1.80 6.71
CA PHE A 54 -4.80 1.62 8.10
C PHE A 54 -5.93 2.16 9.00
N GLY A 55 -6.35 1.36 9.98
CA GLY A 55 -7.34 1.73 10.98
C GLY A 55 -6.84 2.83 11.92
N ASN A 56 -7.78 3.42 12.69
CA ASN A 56 -7.56 4.27 13.87
C ASN A 56 -6.53 5.41 13.78
N ASN A 57 -6.18 5.88 12.58
CA ASN A 57 -5.08 6.81 12.33
C ASN A 57 -3.70 6.26 12.73
N ASP A 58 -3.52 4.95 12.66
CA ASP A 58 -2.33 4.27 13.20
C ASP A 58 -1.09 4.44 12.32
N LEU A 59 -1.12 5.22 11.24
CA LEU A 59 0.03 5.38 10.33
C LEU A 59 0.40 6.85 10.13
N ASP A 60 1.65 7.20 10.45
CA ASP A 60 2.26 8.49 10.19
C ASP A 60 2.72 8.58 8.72
N LEU A 61 1.85 9.10 7.85
CA LEU A 61 2.11 9.26 6.42
C LEU A 61 3.26 10.21 6.09
N PRO A 62 3.40 11.39 6.75
CA PRO A 62 4.58 12.23 6.61
C PRO A 62 5.90 11.49 6.86
N ALA A 63 6.03 10.82 8.01
CA ALA A 63 7.25 10.08 8.36
C ALA A 63 7.51 8.93 7.37
N LEU A 64 6.46 8.23 6.96
CA LEU A 64 6.59 7.18 5.95
C LEU A 64 7.11 7.73 4.61
N GLY A 65 6.68 8.93 4.22
CA GLY A 65 7.06 9.59 2.97
C GLY A 65 8.55 9.95 2.87
N GLU A 66 9.25 10.03 4.01
CA GLU A 66 10.69 10.25 4.05
C GLU A 66 11.49 8.99 3.67
N THR A 67 10.91 7.80 3.84
CA THR A 67 11.61 6.52 3.67
C THR A 67 11.03 5.64 2.57
N LEU A 68 9.77 5.88 2.16
CA LEU A 68 9.07 5.07 1.18
C LEU A 68 8.25 5.95 0.23
N ALA A 69 8.39 5.71 -1.08
CA ALA A 69 7.55 6.34 -2.09
C ALA A 69 6.21 5.61 -2.20
N PHE A 70 5.09 6.33 -2.01
CA PHE A 70 3.73 5.81 -2.14
C PHE A 70 2.75 6.87 -2.67
N SER A 71 1.56 6.44 -3.06
CA SER A 71 0.43 7.36 -3.35
C SER A 71 -0.61 7.30 -2.22
N SER A 72 -1.01 8.42 -1.63
CA SER A 72 -2.11 8.49 -0.64
C SER A 72 -3.36 9.24 -1.12
N THR A 73 -3.29 9.87 -2.30
CA THR A 73 -4.39 10.67 -2.86
C THR A 73 -4.73 10.25 -4.28
N SER A 74 -5.89 10.68 -4.78
CA SER A 74 -6.23 10.53 -6.19
C SER A 74 -5.25 11.35 -7.06
N ALA A 75 -4.84 10.77 -8.19
CA ALA A 75 -3.77 11.23 -9.09
C ALA A 75 -3.84 12.72 -9.56
N CYS A 76 -4.93 13.44 -9.32
CA CYS A 76 -5.15 14.81 -9.82
C CYS A 76 -5.27 15.89 -8.73
N ASN A 77 -5.02 15.59 -7.45
CA ASN A 77 -5.45 16.48 -6.36
C ASN A 77 -4.33 17.05 -5.47
N SER A 78 -3.12 17.25 -6.02
CA SER A 78 -1.94 17.74 -5.29
C SER A 78 -2.12 19.06 -4.53
N ALA A 79 -3.14 19.87 -4.86
CA ALA A 79 -3.42 21.16 -4.20
C ALA A 79 -4.57 21.13 -3.18
N LYS A 80 -5.32 20.02 -3.06
CA LYS A 80 -6.48 19.94 -2.15
C LYS A 80 -6.40 18.62 -1.39
N ASN A 81 -6.21 18.69 -0.07
CA ASN A 81 -6.25 17.57 0.89
C ASN A 81 -7.66 16.94 0.95
N VAL A 82 -8.16 16.44 -0.17
CA VAL A 82 -9.47 15.82 -0.30
C VAL A 82 -9.27 14.32 -0.47
N PRO A 83 -10.04 13.48 0.24
CA PRO A 83 -9.96 12.03 0.11
C PRO A 83 -10.20 11.55 -1.32
N SER A 84 -9.63 10.40 -1.68
CA SER A 84 -9.81 9.80 -3.00
C SER A 84 -11.28 9.49 -3.28
N HIS A 85 -11.84 10.08 -4.34
CA HIS A 85 -13.21 9.82 -4.78
C HIS A 85 -13.48 8.34 -5.08
N VAL A 86 -12.46 7.59 -5.54
CA VAL A 86 -12.57 6.13 -5.78
C VAL A 86 -12.75 5.39 -4.46
N LEU A 87 -11.99 5.73 -3.42
CA LEU A 87 -12.11 5.08 -2.12
C LEU A 87 -13.45 5.40 -1.46
N LEU A 88 -13.92 6.63 -1.58
CA LEU A 88 -15.27 7.01 -1.13
C LEU A 88 -16.36 6.21 -1.86
N ALA A 89 -16.24 6.02 -3.18
CA ALA A 89 -17.17 5.21 -3.96
C ALA A 89 -17.11 3.71 -3.61
N LEU A 90 -15.96 3.23 -3.13
CA LEU A 90 -15.81 1.88 -2.56
C LEU A 90 -16.42 1.75 -1.15
N GLY A 91 -16.95 2.84 -0.58
CA GLY A 91 -17.63 2.86 0.71
C GLY A 91 -16.74 3.21 1.89
N LEU A 92 -15.48 3.63 1.67
CA LEU A 92 -14.63 4.09 2.75
C LEU A 92 -15.11 5.46 3.25
N SER A 93 -15.04 5.66 4.57
CA SER A 93 -15.24 6.99 5.14
C SER A 93 -14.11 7.95 4.71
N PRO A 94 -14.33 9.28 4.74
CA PRO A 94 -13.28 10.27 4.47
C PRO A 94 -11.99 10.03 5.28
N GLN A 95 -12.15 9.63 6.55
CA GLN A 95 -11.02 9.35 7.44
C GLN A 95 -10.29 8.05 7.08
N ALA A 96 -11.02 6.98 6.76
CA ALA A 96 -10.38 5.74 6.29
C ALA A 96 -9.66 5.96 4.95
N ALA A 97 -10.28 6.74 4.05
CA ALA A 97 -9.69 7.08 2.77
C ALA A 97 -8.42 7.95 2.91
N SER A 98 -8.30 8.81 3.93
CA SER A 98 -7.06 9.57 4.19
C SER A 98 -5.94 8.71 4.78
N GLN A 99 -6.28 7.62 5.48
CA GLN A 99 -5.32 6.62 5.99
C GLN A 99 -5.04 5.49 4.98
N THR A 100 -5.23 5.75 3.69
CA THR A 100 -4.99 4.78 2.63
C THR A 100 -3.72 5.11 1.86
N ILE A 101 -2.86 4.11 1.65
CA ILE A 101 -1.72 4.20 0.73
C ILE A 101 -1.87 3.19 -0.40
N ARG A 102 -1.24 3.49 -1.53
CA ARG A 102 -1.07 2.60 -2.67
C ARG A 102 0.40 2.47 -3.00
N LEU A 103 0.85 1.22 -3.06
CA LEU A 103 2.18 0.84 -3.53
C LEU A 103 2.06 0.15 -4.89
N SER A 104 2.96 0.51 -5.79
CA SER A 104 3.09 -0.08 -7.12
C SER A 104 4.48 -0.70 -7.24
N LEU A 105 4.53 -2.00 -7.49
CA LEU A 105 5.76 -2.76 -7.69
C LEU A 105 6.18 -2.64 -9.15
N GLY A 106 7.46 -2.34 -9.39
CA GLY A 106 8.01 -2.21 -10.73
C GLY A 106 8.83 -3.43 -11.13
N ARG A 107 9.20 -3.49 -12.42
CA ARG A 107 10.12 -4.50 -12.97
C ARG A 107 11.43 -4.66 -12.18
N PHE A 108 11.88 -3.58 -11.55
CA PHE A 108 13.14 -3.54 -10.80
C PHE A 108 12.97 -3.71 -9.29
N THR A 109 11.75 -3.87 -8.80
CA THR A 109 11.50 -4.14 -7.39
C THR A 109 12.03 -5.52 -7.05
N ARG A 110 12.79 -5.60 -5.96
CA ARG A 110 13.37 -6.84 -5.44
C ARG A 110 12.77 -7.19 -4.09
N GLU A 111 13.02 -8.42 -3.68
CA GLU A 111 12.63 -8.91 -2.35
C GLU A 111 13.13 -8.01 -1.22
N GLN A 112 14.36 -7.50 -1.30
CA GLN A 112 14.90 -6.58 -0.28
C GLN A 112 14.14 -5.25 -0.21
N ASP A 113 13.59 -4.78 -1.33
CA ASP A 113 12.77 -3.56 -1.35
C ASP A 113 11.43 -3.81 -0.66
N ILE A 114 10.87 -5.02 -0.79
CA ILE A 114 9.64 -5.44 -0.09
C ILE A 114 9.87 -5.48 1.41
N GLU A 115 10.97 -6.08 1.86
CA GLU A 115 11.33 -6.13 3.28
C GLU A 115 11.50 -4.72 3.85
N ARG A 116 12.26 -3.85 3.16
CA ARG A 116 12.46 -2.46 3.58
C ARG A 116 11.13 -1.69 3.62
N ALA A 117 10.26 -1.87 2.63
CA ALA A 117 8.97 -1.22 2.60
C ALA A 117 8.10 -1.66 3.80
N ALA A 118 8.09 -2.95 4.13
CA ALA A 118 7.35 -3.46 5.28
C ALA A 118 7.91 -2.95 6.61
N GLU A 119 9.24 -2.89 6.75
CA GLU A 119 9.92 -2.31 7.91
C GLU A 119 9.57 -0.83 8.08
N SER A 120 9.68 -0.03 7.01
CA SER A 120 9.29 1.39 7.01
C SER A 120 7.83 1.58 7.44
N ILE A 121 6.90 0.80 6.87
CA ILE A 121 5.48 0.87 7.25
C ILE A 121 5.29 0.58 8.74
N ARG A 122 5.91 -0.49 9.24
CA ARG A 122 5.79 -0.90 10.65
C ARG A 122 6.42 0.13 11.60
N ALA A 123 7.54 0.72 11.23
CA ALA A 123 8.22 1.75 12.03
C ALA A 123 7.38 3.04 12.14
N CYS A 124 6.57 3.34 11.13
CA CYS A 124 5.67 4.50 11.13
C CYS A 124 4.30 4.21 11.74
N LEU A 125 4.07 3.02 12.30
CA LEU A 125 2.84 2.73 13.03
C LEU A 125 2.84 3.45 14.38
N ILE A 126 1.81 4.26 14.62
CA ILE A 126 1.59 4.95 15.88
C ILE A 126 1.11 3.92 16.90
N GLN A 127 1.99 3.55 17.83
CA GLN A 127 1.61 2.69 18.95
C GLN A 127 0.92 3.55 20.03
N PRO A 128 -0.18 3.07 20.65
CA PRO A 128 -0.73 3.73 21.82
C PRO A 128 0.35 3.80 22.90
N ALA A 129 0.46 4.96 23.54
CA ALA A 129 1.44 5.12 24.61
C ALA A 129 1.21 4.06 25.69
N PHE A 130 2.28 3.45 26.21
CA PHE A 130 2.18 2.34 27.15
C PHE A 130 1.31 2.66 28.40
N TRP A 131 1.22 3.94 28.77
CA TRP A 131 0.40 4.42 29.89
C TRP A 131 -1.10 4.49 29.58
N ALA A 132 -1.50 4.60 28.31
CA ALA A 132 -2.89 4.63 27.88
C ALA A 132 -3.56 3.25 28.00
N VAL A 133 -2.78 2.17 27.89
CA VAL A 133 -3.25 0.78 28.04
C VAL A 133 -3.48 0.41 29.51
N ALA A 134 -2.85 1.12 30.45
CA ALA A 134 -2.95 0.82 31.87
C ALA A 134 -4.23 1.35 32.55
N GLN A 135 -4.99 2.24 31.90
CA GLN A 135 -6.17 2.90 32.48
C GLN A 135 -7.53 2.28 32.07
N SER A 136 -7.52 1.22 31.27
CA SER A 136 -8.73 0.54 30.77
C SER A 136 -9.08 -0.76 31.51
N ARG A 137 -8.66 -0.90 32.78
CA ARG A 137 -9.08 -2.00 33.67
C ARG A 137 -9.77 -1.49 34.92
#